data_AF-A0A4V1ZTS7-F1
#
_entry.id   AF-A0A4V1ZTS7-F1
#
_cell.length_a   1.000
_cell.length_b   1.000
_cell.length_c   1.000
_cell.angle_alpha   90.00
_cell.angle_beta   90.00
_cell.angle_gamma   90.00
#
_symmetry.space_group_name_H-M   'P 1'
#
loop_
_entity.id
_entity.type
_entity.pdbx_description
1 polymer ?
#
loop_
_entity_poly.entity_id
_entity_poly.type
_entity_poly.pdbx_seq_one_letter_code
_entity_poly.pdbx_strand_id
1 'polypeptide(L)'
;MKKIFPVIIVLVTLSLIGTIYVQYNWLRTMLADKQEEFKRTIVKSIDEVGTELMDQRNAVPALKNFRSRPGFRWPSAEFNMELMRPPTISQKFTWYVVEEKLRRSLNNHGLKNINFEFAIISGGNSSPMPGLKSRGFMSEFEKV
;
A
#
# COMPACT_ATOMS: atom_id res chain seq x y z
N MET A 1 -18.64 -32.49 -56.77
CA MET A 1 -18.82 -31.11 -56.29
C MET A 1 -19.86 -30.95 -55.16
N LYS A 2 -21.07 -31.54 -55.23
CA LYS A 2 -22.12 -31.36 -54.20
C LYS A 2 -21.79 -31.80 -52.76
N LYS A 3 -20.79 -32.66 -52.56
CA LYS A 3 -20.43 -33.20 -51.22
C LYS A 3 -19.25 -32.49 -50.54
N ILE A 4 -18.41 -31.77 -51.30
CA ILE A 4 -17.24 -31.08 -50.76
C ILE A 4 -17.66 -29.78 -50.04
N PHE A 5 -18.63 -29.07 -50.60
CA PHE A 5 -19.10 -27.79 -50.07
C PHE A 5 -19.61 -27.87 -48.61
N PRO A 6 -20.49 -28.82 -48.23
CA PRO A 6 -20.89 -28.96 -46.83
C PRO A 6 -19.74 -29.39 -45.91
N VAL A 7 -18.77 -30.16 -46.40
CA VAL A 7 -17.59 -30.57 -45.60
C VAL A 7 -16.74 -29.35 -45.24
N ILE A 8 -16.51 -28.44 -46.18
CA ILE A 8 -15.76 -27.20 -45.92
C ILE A 8 -16.48 -26.34 -44.88
N ILE A 9 -17.82 -26.21 -44.97
CA ILE A 9 -18.60 -25.45 -43.99
C ILE A 9 -18.43 -26.04 -42.59
N VAL A 10 -18.53 -27.37 -42.45
CA VAL A 10 -18.30 -28.03 -41.16
C VAL A 10 -16.88 -27.76 -40.65
N LEU A 11 -15.86 -27.89 -41.49
CA LEU A 11 -14.47 -27.59 -41.09
C LEU A 11 -14.28 -26.13 -40.66
N VAL A 12 -14.85 -25.17 -41.39
CA VAL A 12 -14.72 -23.74 -41.05
C VAL A 12 -15.44 -23.42 -39.74
N THR A 13 -16.64 -23.98 -39.52
CA THR A 13 -17.36 -23.78 -38.25
C THR A 13 -16.60 -24.39 -37.07
N LEU A 14 -16.02 -25.58 -37.24
CA LEU A 14 -15.22 -26.23 -36.20
C LEU A 14 -13.95 -25.42 -35.88
N SER A 15 -13.31 -24.87 -36.92
CA SER A 15 -12.14 -23.98 -36.78
C SER A 15 -12.49 -22.67 -36.04
N LEU A 16 -13.63 -22.07 -36.36
CA LEU A 16 -14.10 -20.85 -35.72
C LEU A 16 -14.36 -21.07 -34.22
N ILE A 17 -15.04 -22.17 -33.88
CA ILE A 17 -15.30 -22.56 -32.48
C ILE A 17 -13.98 -22.78 -31.73
N GLY A 18 -13.03 -23.50 -32.34
CA GLY A 18 -11.72 -23.74 -31.74
C GLY A 18 -10.95 -22.45 -31.45
N THR A 19 -10.98 -21.50 -32.38
CA THR A 19 -10.31 -20.21 -32.22
C THR A 19 -10.95 -19.36 -31.12
N ILE A 20 -12.28 -19.32 -31.05
CA ILE A 20 -13.02 -18.62 -29.98
C ILE A 20 -12.67 -19.22 -28.60
N TYR A 21 -12.57 -20.55 -28.51
CA TYR A 21 -12.21 -21.21 -27.26
C TYR A 21 -10.81 -20.80 -26.75
N VAL A 22 -9.82 -20.77 -27.66
CA VAL A 22 -8.46 -20.33 -27.32
C VAL A 22 -8.44 -18.87 -26.90
N GLN A 23 -9.16 -18.00 -27.63
CA GLN A 23 -9.28 -16.58 -27.30
C GLN A 23 -9.89 -16.38 -25.91
N TYR A 24 -10.93 -17.14 -25.56
CA TYR A 24 -11.55 -17.08 -24.24
C TYR A 24 -10.59 -17.47 -23.12
N ASN A 25 -9.86 -18.58 -23.29
CA ASN A 25 -8.92 -19.05 -22.28
C ASN A 25 -7.77 -18.06 -22.08
N TRP A 26 -7.21 -17.54 -23.18
CA TRP A 26 -6.13 -16.54 -23.11
C TRP A 26 -6.59 -15.24 -22.44
N LEU A 27 -7.80 -14.77 -22.73
CA LEU A 27 -8.36 -13.58 -22.08
C LEU A 27 -8.53 -13.78 -20.57
N ARG A 28 -8.99 -14.97 -20.13
CA ARG A 28 -9.14 -15.28 -18.70
C ARG A 28 -7.79 -15.30 -17.99
N THR A 29 -6.77 -15.92 -18.59
CA THR A 29 -5.42 -15.93 -18.03
C THR A 29 -4.84 -14.52 -17.96
N MET A 30 -4.95 -13.75 -19.05
CA MET A 30 -4.47 -12.36 -19.09
C MET A 30 -5.16 -11.48 -18.04
N LEU A 31 -6.47 -11.69 -17.82
CA LEU A 31 -7.22 -10.99 -16.78
C LEU A 31 -6.70 -11.32 -15.38
N ALA A 32 -6.48 -12.61 -15.10
CA ALA A 32 -5.94 -13.07 -13.81
C ALA A 32 -4.53 -12.52 -13.57
N ASP A 33 -3.66 -12.54 -14.58
CA ASP A 33 -2.32 -11.98 -14.50
C ASP A 33 -2.34 -10.47 -14.21
N LYS A 34 -3.25 -9.73 -14.85
CA LYS A 34 -3.43 -8.29 -14.61
C LYS A 34 -3.91 -7.99 -13.20
N GLN A 35 -4.80 -8.81 -12.65
CA GLN A 35 -5.25 -8.68 -11.26
C GLN A 35 -4.12 -8.95 -10.27
N GLU A 36 -3.30 -9.97 -10.52
CA GLU A 36 -2.15 -10.30 -9.68
C GLU A 36 -1.07 -9.22 -9.76
N GLU A 37 -0.78 -8.69 -10.96
CA GLU A 37 0.12 -7.55 -11.17
C GLU A 37 -0.36 -6.32 -10.41
N PHE A 38 -1.66 -6.02 -10.46
CA PHE A 38 -2.28 -4.92 -9.71
C PHE A 38 -2.11 -5.11 -8.20
N LYS A 39 -2.43 -6.29 -7.66
CA LYS A 39 -2.28 -6.59 -6.23
C LYS A 39 -0.83 -6.47 -5.78
N ARG A 40 0.11 -7.04 -6.53
CA ARG A 40 1.56 -6.96 -6.23
C ARG A 40 2.04 -5.52 -6.23
N THR A 41 1.58 -4.74 -7.19
CA THR A 41 1.93 -3.32 -7.31
C THR A 41 1.47 -2.51 -6.10
N ILE A 42 0.24 -2.74 -5.65
CA ILE A 42 -0.29 -2.09 -4.43
C ILE A 42 0.53 -2.48 -3.21
N VAL A 43 0.76 -3.78 -2.99
CA VAL A 43 1.51 -4.27 -1.83
C VAL A 43 2.91 -3.68 -1.82
N LYS A 44 3.59 -3.66 -2.97
CA LYS A 44 4.92 -3.07 -3.10
C LYS A 44 4.94 -1.57 -2.82
N SER A 45 3.94 -0.83 -3.30
CA SER A 45 3.81 0.61 -3.06
C SER A 45 3.60 0.91 -1.57
N ILE A 46 2.79 0.10 -0.89
CA ILE A 46 2.55 0.24 0.56
C ILE A 46 3.81 -0.10 1.35
N ASP A 47 4.52 -1.17 0.99
CA ASP A 47 5.76 -1.60 1.65
C ASP A 47 6.88 -0.56 1.51
N GLU A 48 7.01 0.04 0.32
CA GLU A 48 7.94 1.14 0.07
C GLU A 48 7.65 2.35 0.97
N VAL A 49 6.38 2.79 1.04
CA VAL A 49 5.99 3.91 1.89
C VAL A 49 6.12 3.56 3.38
N GLY A 50 5.78 2.33 3.77
CA GLY A 50 5.95 1.84 5.14
C GLY A 50 7.41 1.89 5.58
N THR A 51 8.32 1.39 4.73
CA THR A 51 9.77 1.44 4.96
C THR A 51 10.27 2.88 5.03
N GLU A 52 9.83 3.75 4.11
CA GLU A 52 10.21 5.17 4.11
C GLU A 52 9.76 5.89 5.40
N LEU A 53 8.54 5.59 5.89
CA LEU A 53 8.02 6.14 7.14
C LEU A 53 8.78 5.59 8.37
N MET A 54 9.19 4.32 8.34
CA MET A 54 10.00 3.71 9.40
C MET A 54 11.42 4.31 9.47
N ASP A 55 12.07 4.52 8.32
CA ASP A 55 13.38 5.15 8.24
C ASP A 55 13.33 6.60 8.74
N GLN A 56 12.30 7.36 8.35
CA GLN A 56 12.09 8.74 8.84
C GLN A 56 11.74 8.80 10.33
N ARG A 57 11.13 7.76 10.90
CA ARG A 57 10.91 7.65 12.35
C ARG A 57 12.25 7.46 13.09
N ASN A 58 13.13 6.60 12.56
CA ASN A 58 14.44 6.31 13.16
C ASN A 58 15.47 7.44 12.97
N ALA A 59 15.20 8.42 12.11
CA ALA A 59 15.89 9.71 12.12
C ALA A 59 15.47 10.54 13.36
N VAL A 60 15.74 10.01 14.55
CA VAL A 60 15.74 10.78 15.79
C VAL A 60 16.93 11.74 15.68
N PRO A 61 16.75 13.07 15.82
CA PRO A 61 17.88 13.97 15.82
C PRO A 61 18.76 13.54 16.98
N ALA A 62 19.93 12.99 16.65
CA ALA A 62 20.91 12.61 17.63
C ALA A 62 21.16 13.85 18.49
N LEU A 63 20.72 13.81 19.74
CA LEU A 63 21.01 14.82 20.77
C LEU A 63 22.52 14.87 21.12
N LYS A 64 23.38 14.45 20.18
CA LYS A 64 24.82 14.30 20.26
C LYS A 64 25.55 15.64 20.43
N ASN A 65 24.86 16.76 20.26
CA ASN A 65 25.42 18.11 20.40
C ASN A 65 24.96 18.88 21.63
N PHE A 66 24.16 18.30 22.54
CA PHE A 66 24.00 18.89 23.88
C PHE A 66 25.25 18.58 24.72
N ARG A 67 26.40 19.15 24.31
CA ARG A 67 27.59 19.26 25.15
C ARG A 67 27.19 20.02 26.41
N SER A 68 27.26 19.32 27.53
CA SER A 68 27.07 19.80 28.88
C SER A 68 27.72 21.18 29.07
N ARG A 69 26.91 22.24 29.12
CA ARG A 69 27.34 23.51 29.70
C ARG A 69 27.31 23.32 31.22
N PRO A 70 28.41 23.61 31.94
CA PRO A 70 28.45 23.47 33.39
C PRO A 70 27.40 24.41 34.01
N GLY A 71 26.40 23.85 34.70
CA GLY A 71 25.30 24.57 35.34
C GLY A 71 23.88 24.17 34.92
N PHE A 72 23.71 23.38 33.85
CA PHE A 72 22.39 22.92 33.43
C PHE A 72 21.96 21.64 34.19
N ARG A 73 21.01 21.76 35.11
CA ARG A 73 20.34 20.61 35.73
C ARG A 73 19.35 20.03 34.72
N TRP A 74 19.63 18.84 34.22
CA TRP A 74 18.69 18.10 33.37
C TRP A 74 17.36 17.88 34.11
N PRO A 75 16.20 17.99 33.43
CA PRO A 75 14.91 17.64 34.02
C PRO A 75 14.90 16.16 34.45
N SER A 76 14.05 15.86 35.44
CA SER A 76 13.94 14.56 36.13
C SER A 76 13.90 13.34 35.19
N ALA A 77 14.29 12.18 35.73
CA ALA A 77 14.36 10.91 35.00
C ALA A 77 13.04 10.53 34.29
N GLU A 78 11.88 10.89 34.86
CA GLU A 78 10.56 10.76 34.20
C GLU A 78 10.50 11.47 32.84
N PHE A 79 10.94 12.74 32.77
CA PHE A 79 10.86 13.55 31.55
C PHE A 79 11.82 13.05 30.47
N ASN A 80 13.01 12.58 30.87
CA ASN A 80 13.93 11.92 29.94
C ASN A 80 13.35 10.62 29.39
N MET A 81 12.61 9.86 30.19
CA MET A 81 11.98 8.62 29.77
C MET A 81 10.81 8.85 28.81
N GLU A 82 10.04 9.93 28.99
CA GLU A 82 9.01 10.36 28.04
C GLU A 82 9.60 10.93 26.74
N LEU A 83 10.73 11.64 26.81
CA LEU A 83 11.43 12.21 25.66
C LEU A 83 12.17 11.14 24.81
N MET A 84 12.57 10.02 25.42
CA MET A 84 13.15 8.87 24.73
C MET A 84 12.12 7.97 24.06
N ARG A 85 10.81 8.20 24.24
CA ARG A 85 9.80 7.47 23.47
C ARG A 85 9.84 7.97 22.02
N PRO A 86 10.16 7.10 21.04
CA PRO A 86 10.16 7.50 19.65
C PRO A 86 8.75 7.98 19.28
N PRO A 87 8.59 9.25 18.83
CA PRO A 87 7.29 9.81 18.52
C PRO A 87 6.59 8.92 17.50
N THR A 88 5.30 8.69 17.70
CA THR A 88 4.51 7.87 16.78
C THR A 88 4.37 8.62 15.45
N ILE A 89 4.23 7.89 14.35
CA ILE A 89 4.07 8.47 13.01
C ILE A 89 2.90 9.48 13.00
N SER A 90 1.86 9.22 13.79
CA SER A 90 0.72 10.11 14.04
C SER A 90 1.03 11.47 14.67
N GLN A 91 2.12 11.57 15.44
CA GLN A 91 2.53 12.81 16.09
C GLN A 91 3.44 13.67 15.19
N LYS A 92 4.11 13.06 14.20
CA LYS A 92 5.03 13.74 13.28
C LYS A 92 4.44 14.00 11.89
N PHE A 93 3.50 13.17 11.45
CA PHE A 93 2.94 13.23 10.11
C PHE A 93 1.44 13.48 10.20
N THR A 94 0.97 14.54 9.53
CA THR A 94 -0.46 14.72 9.28
C THR A 94 -0.92 13.67 8.28
N TRP A 95 -2.18 13.23 8.38
CA TRP A 95 -2.78 12.26 7.45
C TRP A 95 -2.53 12.62 5.97
N TYR A 96 -2.56 13.92 5.65
CA TYR A 96 -2.27 14.43 4.32
C TYR A 96 -0.87 14.04 3.79
N VAL A 97 0.17 14.00 4.64
CA VAL A 97 1.53 13.66 4.20
C VAL A 97 1.65 12.19 3.83
N VAL A 98 0.99 11.32 4.60
CA VAL A 98 0.95 9.88 4.30
C VAL A 98 0.14 9.64 3.02
N GLU A 99 -0.98 10.35 2.86
CA GLU A 99 -1.78 10.32 1.64
C GLU A 99 -0.97 10.75 0.42
N GLU A 100 -0.22 11.84 0.51
CA GLU A 100 0.62 12.35 -0.57
C GLU A 100 1.72 11.34 -0.95
N LYS A 101 2.38 10.73 0.03
CA LYS A 101 3.40 9.69 -0.21
C LYS A 101 2.82 8.44 -0.86
N LEU A 102 1.71 7.93 -0.33
CA LEU A 102 0.99 6.81 -0.93
C LEU A 102 0.56 7.14 -2.36
N ARG A 103 -0.05 8.31 -2.57
CA ARG A 103 -0.47 8.77 -3.90
C ARG A 103 0.71 8.89 -4.86
N ARG A 104 1.87 9.36 -4.39
CA ARG A 104 3.10 9.42 -5.19
C ARG A 104 3.63 8.04 -5.56
N SER A 105 3.76 7.11 -4.60
CA SER A 105 4.24 5.75 -4.88
C SER A 105 3.28 4.99 -5.81
N LEU A 106 1.96 5.13 -5.61
CA LEU A 106 0.95 4.56 -6.49
C LEU A 106 1.02 5.13 -7.92
N ASN A 107 1.18 6.45 -8.05
CA ASN A 107 1.39 7.10 -9.35
C ASN A 107 2.67 6.62 -10.05
N ASN A 108 3.76 6.42 -9.30
CA ASN A 108 5.04 5.92 -9.82
C ASN A 108 4.90 4.50 -10.38
N HIS A 109 4.05 3.67 -9.76
CA HIS A 109 3.75 2.32 -10.24
C HIS A 109 2.61 2.26 -11.26
N GLY A 110 2.23 3.40 -11.85
CA GLY A 110 1.24 3.46 -12.94
C GLY A 110 -0.23 3.45 -12.47
N LEU A 111 -0.49 3.39 -11.17
CA LEU A 111 -1.83 3.47 -10.58
C LEU A 111 -2.26 4.93 -10.40
N LYS A 112 -2.49 5.61 -11.52
CA LYS A 112 -2.91 7.02 -11.53
C LYS A 112 -4.40 7.13 -11.24
N ASN A 113 -4.76 8.12 -10.43
CA ASN A 113 -6.14 8.53 -10.18
C ASN A 113 -7.04 7.49 -9.45
N ILE A 114 -6.43 6.59 -8.68
CA ILE A 114 -7.19 5.71 -7.78
C ILE A 114 -7.58 6.47 -6.50
N ASN A 115 -8.83 6.31 -6.10
CA ASN A 115 -9.28 6.73 -4.77
C ASN A 115 -8.96 5.62 -3.79
N PHE A 116 -8.33 5.97 -2.67
CA PHE A 116 -7.97 5.02 -1.64
C PHE A 116 -8.13 5.66 -0.26
N GLU A 117 -8.33 4.80 0.73
CA GLU A 117 -8.39 5.15 2.14
C GLU A 117 -7.33 4.34 2.87
N PHE A 118 -6.82 4.88 3.97
CA PHE A 118 -5.80 4.20 4.75
C PHE A 118 -5.93 4.49 6.24
N ALA A 119 -5.38 3.57 7.03
CA ALA A 119 -5.20 3.70 8.47
C ALA A 119 -3.84 3.11 8.86
N ILE A 120 -3.15 3.77 9.79
CA ILE A 120 -1.89 3.33 10.37
C ILE A 120 -2.20 2.80 11.75
N ILE A 121 -1.86 1.53 11.98
CA ILE A 121 -2.03 0.85 13.27
C ILE A 121 -0.65 0.78 13.93
N SER A 122 -0.53 1.28 15.16
CA SER A 122 0.71 1.20 15.93
C SER A 122 0.67 -0.06 16.79
N GLY A 123 1.53 -1.05 16.48
CA GLY A 123 1.57 -2.35 17.16
C GLY A 123 2.17 -2.33 18.57
N GLY A 124 1.61 -1.52 19.48
CA GLY A 124 1.85 -1.59 20.92
C GLY A 124 0.63 -2.17 21.63
N ASN A 125 0.84 -3.17 22.49
CA ASN A 125 -0.15 -4.04 23.15
C ASN A 125 -1.31 -3.41 23.96
N SER A 126 -1.79 -2.19 23.69
CA SER A 126 -2.82 -1.58 24.55
C SER A 126 -3.84 -0.67 23.88
N SER A 127 -3.98 -0.64 22.54
CA SER A 127 -5.15 -0.04 21.89
C SER A 127 -5.34 -0.55 20.45
N PRO A 128 -6.51 -1.12 20.09
CA PRO A 128 -6.86 -1.45 18.70
C PRO A 128 -7.18 -0.20 17.85
N MET A 129 -7.09 1.00 18.44
CA MET A 129 -7.37 2.26 17.77
C MET A 129 -6.25 2.61 16.76
N PRO A 130 -6.60 2.88 15.49
CA PRO A 130 -5.64 3.39 14.52
C PRO A 130 -5.02 4.68 15.03
N GLY A 131 -3.70 4.76 15.04
CA GLY A 131 -3.00 5.97 15.45
C GLY A 131 -3.25 7.12 14.47
N LEU A 132 -3.48 6.83 13.18
CA LEU A 132 -3.75 7.83 12.14
C LEU A 132 -4.64 7.23 11.06
N LYS A 133 -5.66 7.96 10.62
CA LYS A 133 -6.59 7.53 9.56
C LYS A 133 -6.88 8.65 8.57
N SER A 134 -7.16 8.28 7.33
CA SER A 134 -7.68 9.20 6.31
C SER A 134 -9.08 9.71 6.68
N ARG A 135 -9.46 10.90 6.21
CA ARG A 135 -10.75 11.55 6.54
C ARG A 135 -11.98 10.71 6.15
N GLY A 136 -11.86 9.89 5.11
CA GLY A 136 -12.94 9.04 4.60
C GLY A 136 -13.00 7.64 5.21
N PHE A 137 -12.00 7.25 6.03
CA PHE A 137 -11.82 5.86 6.47
C PHE A 137 -13.11 5.25 7.05
N MET A 138 -13.69 4.29 6.31
CA MET A 138 -14.95 3.66 6.68
C MET A 138 -14.88 2.91 8.02
N SER A 139 -15.88 3.09 8.88
CA SER A 139 -15.93 2.47 10.22
C SER A 139 -16.20 0.96 10.20
N GLU A 140 -16.30 0.31 9.03
CA GLU A 140 -16.51 -1.14 8.95
C GLU A 140 -15.28 -1.93 9.40
N PHE A 141 -14.08 -1.33 9.32
CA PHE A 141 -12.84 -1.90 9.84
C PHE A 141 -12.66 -1.69 11.35
N GLU A 142 -13.58 -0.99 12.02
CA GLU A 142 -13.55 -0.74 13.48
C GLU A 142 -14.33 -1.81 14.27
N LYS A 143 -15.05 -2.71 13.59
CA LYS A 143 -15.86 -3.79 14.19
C LYS A 143 -15.26 -5.19 14.08
N VAL A 144 -14.06 -5.34 13.52
CA VAL A 144 -13.36 -6.63 13.40
C VAL A 144 -12.30 -6.75 14.48
#